data_AF-A0A8H8MT21-F1
#
_entry.id   AF-A0A8H8MT21-F1
#
_cell.length_a   1.000
_cell.length_b   1.000
_cell.length_c   1.000
_cell.angle_alpha   90.00
_cell.angle_beta   90.00
_cell.angle_gamma   90.00
#
_symmetry.space_group_name_H-M   'P 1'
#
loop_
_entity.id
_entity.type
_entity.pdbx_description
1 polymer ?
#
loop_
_entity_poly.entity_id
_entity_poly.type
_entity_poly.pdbx_seq_one_letter_code
_entity_poly.pdbx_strand_id
1 'polypeptide(L)'
;MEHSLPPGSTLSQGGSLPAILCVAAASSVAILVLQTIYDANVNKRLKGALEDQDTQSSGPIEPRPHLHEHVNTKAFVTLALLRLGACTALSSLSVANILLHKGQHEVDGDKKAIWRTYKGWTREMLVYTESSGLPGIMGEPEMLFCIFYIYSVVLAILTLVLGPRLRAIVNAHLSCLLILAFGVHICIDLLPLTWSTHPPYTLTNPWLTWTRLSIVGVVALVIPGCTPRPYLPTNLNHTDPPNPEQTASLLSLISYQFLDSLIWKAYRARKLPYDELPPLADYDRAEYLKERSFDQLDPLRMKKKRHLFWGLMHVFRKEYYIMAAMITTKVWDFFY
;
A
#
# COMPACT_ATOMS: atom_id res chain seq x y z
N MET A 1 -28.58 1.46 45.00
CA MET A 1 -29.08 1.44 43.60
C MET A 1 -27.88 1.56 42.69
N GLU A 2 -27.13 0.47 42.55
CA GLU A 2 -25.99 0.37 41.64
C GLU A 2 -26.36 -0.72 40.64
N HIS A 3 -26.54 -0.32 39.38
CA HIS A 3 -26.81 -1.22 38.28
C HIS A 3 -25.49 -1.90 37.89
N SER A 4 -25.33 -3.15 38.32
CA SER A 4 -24.30 -4.08 37.86
C SER A 4 -24.57 -4.46 36.40
N LEU A 5 -23.75 -3.95 35.48
CA LEU A 5 -23.67 -4.42 34.09
C LEU A 5 -22.78 -5.68 34.03
N PRO A 6 -23.14 -6.71 33.25
CA PRO A 6 -22.36 -7.93 33.12
C PRO A 6 -21.06 -7.69 32.32
N PRO A 7 -19.89 -8.17 32.79
CA PRO A 7 -18.65 -8.13 32.02
C PRO A 7 -18.59 -9.38 31.13
N GLY A 8 -18.95 -9.25 29.86
CA GLY A 8 -18.79 -10.36 28.94
C GLY A 8 -19.39 -10.09 27.56
N SER A 9 -18.61 -9.51 26.66
CA SER A 9 -18.75 -9.71 25.20
C SER A 9 -17.83 -8.84 24.33
N THR A 10 -16.95 -8.01 24.89
CA THR A 10 -16.11 -7.11 24.09
C THR A 10 -14.62 -7.42 24.23
N LEU A 11 -14.15 -8.59 23.77
CA LEU A 11 -12.76 -8.77 23.29
C LEU A 11 -12.51 -10.16 22.64
N SER A 12 -13.46 -10.70 21.89
CA SER A 12 -13.29 -11.97 21.14
C SER A 12 -12.80 -11.75 19.70
N GLN A 13 -11.84 -10.84 19.49
CA GLN A 13 -11.33 -10.47 18.15
C GLN A 13 -9.82 -10.69 17.94
N GLY A 14 -9.06 -11.09 18.98
CA GLY A 14 -7.59 -11.17 18.88
C GLY A 14 -7.04 -12.36 18.06
N GLY A 15 -7.73 -13.50 18.03
CA GLY A 15 -7.23 -14.75 17.43
C GLY A 15 -7.36 -14.83 15.90
N SER A 16 -8.18 -13.99 15.29
CA SER A 16 -8.38 -13.97 13.84
C SER A 16 -7.33 -13.14 13.09
N LEU A 17 -6.60 -12.27 13.80
CA LEU A 17 -5.70 -11.27 13.19
C LEU A 17 -4.51 -11.86 12.40
N PRO A 18 -3.77 -12.89 12.86
CA PRO A 18 -2.70 -13.48 12.04
C PRO A 18 -3.26 -14.33 10.88
N ALA A 19 -4.44 -14.94 11.04
CA ALA A 19 -5.12 -15.64 9.94
C ALA A 19 -5.60 -14.67 8.85
N ILE A 20 -6.04 -13.46 9.24
CA ILE A 20 -6.38 -12.37 8.32
C ILE A 20 -5.16 -12.03 7.43
N LEU A 21 -3.92 -12.07 7.94
CA LEU A 21 -2.73 -11.83 7.12
C LEU A 21 -2.51 -12.91 6.05
N CYS A 22 -2.78 -14.18 6.36
CA CYS A 22 -2.65 -15.27 5.39
C CYS A 22 -3.78 -15.24 4.36
N VAL A 23 -5.01 -14.92 4.75
CA VAL A 23 -6.13 -14.71 3.82
C VAL A 23 -5.88 -13.47 2.95
N ALA A 24 -5.32 -12.39 3.52
CA ALA A 24 -4.92 -11.20 2.79
C ALA A 24 -3.79 -11.49 1.79
N ALA A 25 -2.80 -12.30 2.17
CA ALA A 25 -1.75 -12.74 1.26
C ALA A 25 -2.32 -13.61 0.12
N ALA A 26 -3.19 -14.58 0.43
CA ALA A 26 -3.82 -15.45 -0.57
C ALA A 26 -4.75 -14.66 -1.53
N SER A 27 -5.53 -13.71 -1.00
CA SER A 27 -6.35 -12.82 -1.81
C SER A 27 -5.51 -11.84 -2.64
N SER A 28 -4.38 -11.35 -2.12
CA SER A 28 -3.43 -10.54 -2.90
C SER A 28 -2.84 -11.32 -4.08
N VAL A 29 -2.51 -12.61 -3.92
CA VAL A 29 -2.13 -13.48 -5.05
C VAL A 29 -3.24 -13.55 -6.09
N ALA A 30 -4.48 -13.80 -5.67
CA ALA A 30 -5.61 -13.89 -6.59
C ALA A 30 -5.86 -12.58 -7.36
N ILE A 31 -5.76 -11.44 -6.67
CA ILE A 31 -5.91 -10.11 -7.29
C ILE A 31 -4.75 -9.82 -8.26
N LEU A 32 -3.51 -10.18 -7.90
CA LEU A 32 -2.36 -10.04 -8.78
C LEU A 32 -2.51 -10.88 -10.06
N VAL A 33 -2.97 -12.13 -9.93
CA VAL A 33 -3.25 -12.99 -11.09
C VAL A 33 -4.36 -12.40 -11.95
N LEU A 34 -5.44 -11.89 -11.35
CA LEU A 34 -6.52 -11.23 -12.10
C LEU A 34 -6.05 -9.95 -12.82
N GLN A 35 -5.23 -9.13 -12.18
CA GLN A 35 -4.70 -7.89 -12.76
C GLN A 35 -3.70 -8.18 -13.89
N THR A 36 -2.82 -9.17 -13.73
CA THR A 36 -1.90 -9.61 -14.79
C THR A 36 -2.64 -10.19 -16.00
N ILE A 37 -3.71 -10.96 -15.79
CA ILE A 37 -4.58 -11.46 -16.88
C ILE A 37 -5.31 -10.29 -17.56
N TYR A 38 -5.84 -9.35 -16.78
CA TYR A 38 -6.51 -8.16 -17.32
C TYR A 38 -5.56 -7.33 -18.18
N ASP A 39 -4.36 -7.03 -17.68
CA ASP A 39 -3.34 -6.27 -18.41
C ASP A 39 -2.86 -7.01 -19.66
N ALA A 40 -2.69 -8.33 -19.60
CA ALA A 40 -2.35 -9.13 -20.78
C ALA A 40 -3.46 -9.06 -21.85
N ASN A 41 -4.72 -9.07 -21.43
CA ASN A 41 -5.87 -8.95 -22.34
C ASN A 41 -6.02 -7.55 -22.93
N VAL A 42 -5.82 -6.49 -22.12
CA VAL A 42 -5.82 -5.10 -22.60
C VAL A 42 -4.68 -4.88 -23.58
N ASN A 43 -3.48 -5.38 -23.29
CA ASN A 43 -2.33 -5.24 -24.18
C ASN A 43 -2.53 -5.99 -25.51
N LYS A 44 -3.19 -7.16 -25.49
CA LYS A 44 -3.61 -7.86 -26.72
C LYS A 44 -4.61 -7.04 -27.53
N ARG A 45 -5.62 -6.44 -26.87
CA ARG A 45 -6.61 -5.56 -27.53
C ARG A 45 -5.97 -4.30 -28.10
N LEU A 46 -5.04 -3.70 -27.37
CA LEU A 46 -4.34 -2.50 -27.79
C LEU A 46 -3.41 -2.79 -28.98
N LYS A 47 -2.69 -3.92 -28.96
CA LYS A 47 -1.89 -4.39 -30.09
C LYS A 47 -2.75 -4.63 -31.34
N GLY A 48 -3.88 -5.32 -31.20
CA GLY A 48 -4.80 -5.53 -32.32
C GLY A 48 -5.34 -4.21 -32.89
N ALA A 49 -5.74 -3.27 -32.02
CA ALA A 49 -6.22 -1.95 -32.46
C ALA A 49 -5.12 -1.10 -33.12
N LEU A 50 -3.86 -1.25 -32.69
CA LEU A 50 -2.70 -0.58 -33.31
C LEU A 50 -2.33 -1.19 -34.65
N GLU A 51 -2.44 -2.52 -34.81
CA GLU A 51 -2.24 -3.23 -36.09
C GLU A 51 -3.29 -2.81 -37.13
N ASP A 52 -4.54 -2.62 -36.70
CA ASP A 52 -5.61 -2.07 -37.54
C ASP A 52 -5.34 -0.60 -37.95
N GLN A 53 -4.72 0.19 -37.06
CA GLN A 53 -4.39 1.60 -37.32
C GLN A 53 -3.19 1.77 -38.27
N ASP A 54 -2.13 0.96 -38.12
CA ASP A 54 -0.97 0.94 -39.01
C ASP A 54 -1.34 0.46 -40.43
N THR A 55 -2.40 -0.36 -40.56
CA THR A 55 -2.93 -0.78 -41.87
C THR A 55 -3.68 0.35 -42.59
N GLN A 56 -4.17 1.37 -41.86
CA GLN A 56 -4.90 2.52 -42.43
C GLN A 56 -4.06 3.80 -42.59
N SER A 57 -2.94 3.93 -41.88
CA SER A 57 -2.11 5.14 -41.86
C SER A 57 -0.79 4.95 -42.62
N SER A 58 -0.86 4.99 -43.95
CA SER A 58 0.32 5.05 -44.85
C SER A 58 0.98 6.45 -44.81
N GLY A 59 1.52 6.84 -43.65
CA GLY A 59 2.32 8.06 -43.46
C GLY A 59 3.68 7.72 -42.87
N PRO A 60 4.69 8.61 -42.95
CA PRO A 60 6.02 8.33 -42.41
C PRO A 60 5.89 8.08 -40.90
N ILE A 61 6.31 6.90 -40.46
CA ILE A 61 6.34 6.51 -39.05
C ILE A 61 7.36 7.41 -38.36
N GLU A 62 6.86 8.47 -37.73
CA GLU A 62 7.66 9.29 -36.84
C GLU A 62 8.13 8.38 -35.68
N PRO A 63 9.44 8.32 -35.37
CA PRO A 63 9.94 7.41 -34.36
C PRO A 63 9.30 7.76 -33.02
N ARG A 64 8.47 6.83 -32.51
CA ARG A 64 7.80 6.94 -31.21
C ARG A 64 8.84 7.42 -30.18
N PRO A 65 8.65 8.57 -29.52
CA PRO A 65 9.60 9.04 -28.54
C PRO A 65 9.73 7.95 -27.50
N HIS A 66 10.94 7.40 -27.40
CA HIS A 66 11.30 6.42 -26.40
C HIS A 66 10.87 7.03 -25.07
N LEU A 67 9.90 6.38 -24.39
CA LEU A 67 9.42 6.78 -23.08
C LEU A 67 10.61 6.64 -22.12
N HIS A 68 11.49 7.63 -22.13
CA HIS A 68 12.59 7.75 -21.21
C HIS A 68 11.93 7.98 -19.87
N GLU A 69 11.72 6.88 -19.14
CA GLU A 69 11.35 6.86 -17.75
C GLU A 69 12.35 7.77 -17.04
N HIS A 70 11.98 9.05 -16.83
CA HIS A 70 12.72 10.00 -16.00
C HIS A 70 12.52 9.68 -14.51
N VAL A 71 12.34 8.40 -14.21
CA VAL A 71 12.47 7.90 -12.85
C VAL A 71 13.96 7.86 -12.60
N ASN A 72 14.40 8.44 -11.49
CA ASN A 72 15.76 8.27 -11.01
C ASN A 72 15.94 6.78 -10.68
N THR A 73 16.32 5.98 -11.68
CA THR A 73 16.39 4.51 -11.62
C THR A 73 17.25 4.07 -10.46
N LYS A 74 18.27 4.87 -10.11
CA LYS A 74 19.14 4.65 -8.95
C LYS A 74 18.36 4.77 -7.63
N ALA A 75 17.54 5.82 -7.47
CA ALA A 75 16.72 6.00 -6.26
C ALA A 75 15.66 4.90 -6.12
N PHE A 76 15.05 4.49 -7.23
CA PHE A 76 14.09 3.40 -7.22
C PHE A 76 14.75 2.06 -6.85
N VAL A 77 15.87 1.71 -7.49
CA VAL A 77 16.58 0.44 -7.24
C VAL A 77 17.15 0.40 -5.82
N THR A 78 17.72 1.51 -5.33
CA THR A 78 18.23 1.57 -3.94
C THR A 78 17.12 1.37 -2.92
N LEU A 79 15.95 1.98 -3.12
CA LEU A 79 14.80 1.81 -2.24
C LEU A 79 14.21 0.39 -2.33
N ALA A 80 14.19 -0.22 -3.51
CA ALA A 80 13.77 -1.61 -3.70
C ALA A 80 14.74 -2.60 -3.02
N LEU A 81 16.05 -2.36 -3.10
CA LEU A 81 17.06 -3.16 -2.40
C LEU A 81 16.98 -2.99 -0.88
N LEU A 82 16.77 -1.76 -0.39
CA LEU A 82 16.53 -1.50 1.03
C LEU A 82 15.30 -2.26 1.53
N ARG A 83 14.22 -2.26 0.75
CA ARG A 83 13.00 -3.01 1.04
C ARG A 83 13.25 -4.51 1.11
N LEU A 84 14.00 -5.06 0.15
CA LEU A 84 14.39 -6.47 0.13
C LEU A 84 15.24 -6.83 1.36
N GLY A 85 16.23 -6.00 1.68
CA GLY A 85 17.06 -6.17 2.88
C GLY A 85 16.24 -6.16 4.16
N ALA A 86 15.23 -5.30 4.25
CA ALA A 86 14.37 -5.26 5.44
C ALA A 86 13.40 -6.45 5.52
N CYS A 87 12.81 -6.90 4.40
CA CYS A 87 11.98 -8.11 4.39
C CYS A 87 12.79 -9.37 4.76
N THR A 88 14.05 -9.47 4.33
CA THR A 88 14.94 -10.59 4.69
C THR A 88 15.40 -10.52 6.16
N ALA A 89 15.60 -9.32 6.70
CA ALA A 89 15.81 -9.11 8.14
C ALA A 89 14.58 -9.56 8.96
N LEU A 90 13.36 -9.26 8.50
CA LEU A 90 12.12 -9.70 9.16
C LEU A 90 11.95 -11.22 9.12
N SER A 91 12.23 -11.87 7.99
CA SER A 91 12.18 -13.33 7.89
C SER A 91 13.22 -13.99 8.79
N SER A 92 14.45 -13.47 8.83
CA SER A 92 15.51 -14.01 9.69
C SER A 92 15.21 -13.81 11.18
N LEU A 93 14.68 -12.66 11.58
CA LEU A 93 14.20 -12.43 12.95
C LEU A 93 13.07 -13.40 13.33
N SER A 94 12.14 -13.67 12.41
CA SER A 94 11.05 -14.62 12.65
C SER A 94 11.56 -16.05 12.83
N VAL A 95 12.54 -16.48 12.02
CA VAL A 95 13.20 -17.79 12.16
C VAL A 95 14.02 -17.88 13.45
N ALA A 96 14.76 -16.83 13.79
CA ALA A 96 15.55 -16.77 15.03
C ALA A 96 14.66 -16.88 16.27
N ASN A 97 13.48 -16.26 16.26
CA ASN A 97 12.54 -16.34 17.37
C ASN A 97 12.04 -17.78 17.60
N ILE A 98 11.76 -18.53 16.52
CA ILE A 98 11.38 -19.96 16.59
C ILE A 98 12.51 -20.80 17.20
N LEU A 99 13.76 -20.56 16.78
CA LEU A 99 14.92 -21.30 17.28
C LEU A 99 15.18 -21.03 18.77
N LEU A 100 15.07 -19.76 19.20
CA LEU A 100 15.23 -19.37 20.60
C LEU A 100 14.12 -19.96 21.48
N HIS A 101 12.88 -19.95 20.99
CA HIS A 101 11.75 -20.54 21.71
C HIS A 101 11.92 -22.04 21.94
N LYS A 102 12.44 -22.78 20.95
CA LYS A 102 12.74 -24.21 21.06
C LYS A 102 13.85 -24.51 22.08
N GLY A 103 14.85 -23.63 22.20
CA GLY A 103 15.94 -23.77 23.17
C GLY A 103 15.54 -23.47 24.63
N GLN A 104 14.55 -22.60 24.86
CA GLN A 104 14.06 -22.30 26.22
C GLN A 104 13.13 -23.40 26.77
N HIS A 105 12.48 -24.16 25.90
CA HIS A 105 11.55 -25.23 26.29
C HIS A 105 12.22 -26.45 26.97
N GLU A 106 13.54 -26.58 26.87
CA GLU A 106 14.35 -27.64 27.50
C GLU A 106 14.79 -27.28 28.94
N VAL A 107 14.80 -26.00 29.31
CA VAL A 107 15.36 -25.51 30.58
C VAL A 107 14.31 -25.21 31.65
N ASP A 108 13.04 -24.98 31.27
CA ASP A 108 12.06 -24.35 32.16
C ASP A 108 10.87 -25.26 32.50
N GLY A 109 11.12 -26.23 33.39
CA GLY A 109 10.11 -27.16 33.90
C GLY A 109 9.02 -26.52 34.78
N ASP A 110 9.25 -25.30 35.27
CA ASP A 110 8.45 -24.71 36.36
C ASP A 110 7.43 -23.65 35.89
N LYS A 111 7.57 -23.09 34.67
CA LYS A 111 6.59 -22.16 34.07
C LYS A 111 5.32 -22.82 33.51
N LYS A 112 5.21 -24.15 33.60
CA LYS A 112 4.06 -24.95 33.13
C LYS A 112 2.74 -24.65 33.87
N ALA A 113 2.78 -24.02 35.04
CA ALA A 113 1.58 -23.63 35.79
C ALA A 113 0.91 -22.38 35.20
N ILE A 114 1.69 -21.36 34.82
CA ILE A 114 1.18 -20.11 34.20
C ILE A 114 0.66 -20.39 32.78
N TRP A 115 1.36 -21.28 32.05
CA TRP A 115 0.95 -21.74 30.73
C TRP A 115 -0.36 -22.55 30.71
N ARG A 116 -0.67 -23.31 31.77
CA ARG A 116 -1.92 -24.11 31.83
C ARG A 116 -3.17 -23.23 31.90
N THR A 117 -3.08 -22.09 32.58
CA THR A 117 -4.19 -21.14 32.72
C THR A 117 -4.41 -20.34 31.43
N TYR A 118 -3.33 -19.97 30.72
CA TYR A 118 -3.40 -19.29 29.42
C TYR A 118 -3.82 -20.22 28.27
N LYS A 119 -3.42 -21.50 28.31
CA LYS A 119 -3.79 -22.51 27.31
C LYS A 119 -5.29 -22.78 27.27
N GLY A 120 -6.03 -22.49 28.34
CA GLY A 120 -7.50 -22.56 28.35
C GLY A 120 -8.14 -21.50 27.45
N TRP A 121 -7.61 -20.27 27.48
CA TRP A 121 -8.11 -19.15 26.67
C TRP A 121 -7.79 -19.31 25.17
N THR A 122 -6.62 -19.87 24.83
CA THR A 122 -6.25 -20.14 23.43
C THR A 122 -6.96 -21.36 22.85
N ARG A 123 -7.33 -22.35 23.67
CA ARG A 123 -8.13 -23.50 23.21
C ARG A 123 -9.51 -23.08 22.72
N GLU A 124 -10.13 -22.08 23.33
CA GLU A 124 -11.41 -21.53 22.88
C GLU A 124 -11.27 -20.70 21.59
N MET A 125 -10.14 -20.00 21.36
CA MET A 125 -9.89 -19.31 20.09
C MET A 125 -9.54 -20.24 18.92
N LEU A 126 -8.89 -21.38 19.18
CA LEU A 126 -8.51 -22.35 18.14
C LEU A 126 -9.70 -23.15 17.60
N VAL A 127 -10.72 -23.40 18.42
CA VAL A 127 -11.95 -24.10 18.01
C VAL A 127 -12.73 -23.34 16.92
N TYR A 128 -12.59 -22.02 16.83
CA TYR A 128 -13.20 -21.23 15.74
C TYR A 128 -12.43 -21.32 14.41
N THR A 129 -11.14 -21.69 14.43
CA THR A 129 -10.34 -21.88 13.20
C THR A 129 -10.59 -23.25 12.57
N GLU A 130 -11.01 -24.24 13.36
CA GLU A 130 -11.35 -25.60 12.91
C GLU A 130 -12.56 -25.63 11.94
N SER A 131 -13.41 -24.59 12.00
CA SER A 131 -14.52 -24.39 11.05
C SER A 131 -14.08 -24.02 9.61
N SER A 132 -12.81 -23.65 9.39
CA SER A 132 -12.31 -23.19 8.09
C SER A 132 -11.63 -24.27 7.24
N GLY A 133 -11.58 -25.52 7.72
CA GLY A 133 -11.16 -26.69 6.92
C GLY A 133 -9.69 -26.71 6.51
N LEU A 134 -8.84 -25.80 7.02
CA LEU A 134 -7.40 -25.84 6.78
C LEU A 134 -6.73 -26.83 7.76
N PRO A 135 -6.08 -27.90 7.27
CA PRO A 135 -5.61 -28.97 8.13
C PRO A 135 -4.41 -28.52 8.97
N GLY A 136 -4.58 -28.58 10.30
CA GLY A 136 -3.66 -29.20 11.28
C GLY A 136 -2.16 -28.90 11.29
N ILE A 137 -1.63 -27.93 10.54
CA ILE A 137 -0.19 -27.63 10.45
C ILE A 137 0.19 -26.30 11.15
N MET A 138 -0.77 -25.46 11.53
CA MET A 138 -0.50 -24.15 12.16
C MET A 138 -0.86 -24.13 13.65
N GLY A 139 0.04 -24.66 14.48
CA GLY A 139 -0.13 -24.63 15.93
C GLY A 139 0.39 -23.37 16.63
N GLU A 140 1.25 -22.57 15.98
CA GLU A 140 1.95 -21.46 16.63
C GLU A 140 1.91 -20.19 15.74
N PRO A 141 1.48 -19.02 16.27
CA PRO A 141 1.34 -17.78 15.49
C PRO A 141 2.63 -17.30 14.83
N GLU A 142 3.79 -17.72 15.33
CA GLU A 142 5.12 -17.44 14.78
C GLU A 142 5.31 -18.04 13.39
N MET A 143 4.75 -19.22 13.12
CA MET A 143 4.87 -19.87 11.81
C MET A 143 4.08 -19.14 10.72
N LEU A 144 2.90 -18.62 11.06
CA LEU A 144 2.09 -17.78 10.17
C LEU A 144 2.86 -16.54 9.71
N PHE A 145 3.55 -15.88 10.65
CA PHE A 145 4.38 -14.74 10.36
C PHE A 145 5.60 -15.06 9.48
N CYS A 146 6.25 -16.20 9.72
CA CYS A 146 7.34 -16.67 8.87
C CYS A 146 6.90 -16.83 7.41
N ILE A 147 5.77 -17.51 7.18
CA ILE A 147 5.22 -17.74 5.84
C ILE A 147 4.88 -16.40 5.17
N PHE A 148 4.26 -15.48 5.91
CA PHE A 148 3.96 -14.14 5.41
C PHE A 148 5.21 -13.35 4.99
N TYR A 149 6.28 -13.36 5.81
CA TYR A 149 7.51 -12.64 5.44
C TYR A 149 8.26 -13.30 4.29
N ILE A 150 8.30 -14.63 4.22
CA ILE A 150 8.86 -15.34 3.05
C ILE A 150 8.10 -14.92 1.78
N TYR A 151 6.78 -14.87 1.84
CA TYR A 151 5.96 -14.37 0.73
C TYR A 151 6.29 -12.91 0.37
N SER A 152 6.49 -12.04 1.37
CA SER A 152 6.90 -10.66 1.14
C SER A 152 8.27 -10.52 0.47
N VAL A 153 9.21 -11.43 0.78
CA VAL A 153 10.54 -11.50 0.13
C VAL A 153 10.39 -11.91 -1.34
N VAL A 154 9.55 -12.89 -1.63
CA VAL A 154 9.26 -13.31 -3.02
C VAL A 154 8.67 -12.15 -3.82
N LEU A 155 7.68 -11.44 -3.26
CA LEU A 155 7.10 -10.26 -3.89
C LEU A 155 8.14 -9.14 -4.08
N ALA A 156 9.04 -8.92 -3.11
CA ALA A 156 10.12 -7.94 -3.24
C ALA A 156 11.09 -8.28 -4.38
N ILE A 157 11.47 -9.56 -4.53
CA ILE A 157 12.27 -10.02 -5.67
C ILE A 157 11.51 -9.80 -6.97
N LEU A 158 10.21 -10.09 -6.99
CA LEU A 158 9.36 -9.92 -8.16
C LEU A 158 9.31 -8.45 -8.63
N THR A 159 9.34 -7.47 -7.71
CA THR A 159 9.44 -6.04 -8.08
C THR A 159 10.72 -5.67 -8.81
N LEU A 160 11.82 -6.41 -8.63
CA LEU A 160 13.09 -6.16 -9.31
C LEU A 160 13.13 -6.76 -10.72
N VAL A 161 12.40 -7.86 -10.93
CA VAL A 161 12.42 -8.62 -12.20
C VAL A 161 11.36 -8.13 -13.19
N LEU A 162 10.24 -7.58 -12.69
CA LEU A 162 9.11 -7.20 -13.53
C LEU A 162 9.30 -5.87 -14.27
N GLY A 163 8.67 -5.78 -15.46
CA GLY A 163 8.58 -4.55 -16.25
C GLY A 163 7.79 -3.43 -15.54
N PRO A 164 7.90 -2.17 -15.99
CA PRO A 164 7.50 -0.98 -15.23
C PRO A 164 6.03 -0.95 -14.80
N ARG A 165 5.12 -1.43 -15.66
CA ARG A 165 3.67 -1.49 -15.35
C ARG A 165 3.35 -2.51 -14.26
N LEU A 166 3.81 -3.76 -14.43
CA LEU A 166 3.58 -4.82 -13.46
C LEU A 166 4.32 -4.55 -12.15
N ARG A 167 5.50 -3.94 -12.23
CA ARG A 167 6.27 -3.49 -11.08
C ARG A 167 5.48 -2.50 -10.23
N ALA A 168 4.81 -1.52 -10.82
CA ALA A 168 3.98 -0.57 -10.08
C ALA A 168 2.85 -1.29 -9.32
N ILE A 169 2.20 -2.26 -9.97
CA ILE A 169 1.14 -3.07 -9.37
C ILE A 169 1.68 -3.90 -8.20
N VAL A 170 2.70 -4.71 -8.42
CA VAL A 170 3.30 -5.58 -7.38
C VAL A 170 3.84 -4.73 -6.22
N ASN A 171 4.44 -3.58 -6.52
CA ASN A 171 4.94 -2.66 -5.49
C ASN A 171 3.80 -2.09 -4.63
N ALA A 172 2.65 -1.76 -5.22
CA ALA A 172 1.47 -1.31 -4.48
C ALA A 172 0.89 -2.43 -3.60
N HIS A 173 0.79 -3.66 -4.11
CA HIS A 173 0.35 -4.82 -3.33
C HIS A 173 1.25 -5.12 -2.15
N LEU A 174 2.57 -5.18 -2.39
CA LEU A 174 3.55 -5.40 -1.33
C LEU A 174 3.47 -4.29 -0.27
N SER A 175 3.20 -3.04 -0.67
CA SER A 175 3.04 -1.93 0.28
C SER A 175 1.77 -2.06 1.12
N CYS A 176 0.66 -2.43 0.48
CA CYS A 176 -0.60 -2.69 1.17
C CYS A 176 -0.45 -3.82 2.20
N LEU A 177 0.19 -4.93 1.82
CA LEU A 177 0.44 -6.06 2.72
C LEU A 177 1.33 -5.67 3.91
N LEU A 178 2.37 -4.87 3.71
CA LEU A 178 3.23 -4.42 4.81
C LEU A 178 2.53 -3.44 5.75
N ILE A 179 1.67 -2.55 5.23
CA ILE A 179 0.82 -1.66 6.05
C ILE A 179 -0.17 -2.49 6.87
N LEU A 180 -0.80 -3.49 6.27
CA LEU A 180 -1.69 -4.40 6.98
C LEU A 180 -0.94 -5.17 8.08
N ALA A 181 0.25 -5.69 7.77
CA ALA A 181 1.09 -6.37 8.74
C ALA A 181 1.48 -5.44 9.90
N PHE A 182 1.80 -4.18 9.63
CA PHE A 182 2.07 -3.17 10.66
C PHE A 182 0.86 -2.95 11.57
N GLY A 183 -0.34 -2.80 11.00
CA GLY A 183 -1.58 -2.66 11.77
C GLY A 183 -1.86 -3.87 12.64
N VAL A 184 -1.63 -5.08 12.13
CA VAL A 184 -1.77 -6.32 12.92
C VAL A 184 -0.78 -6.36 14.08
N HIS A 185 0.49 -5.98 13.86
CA HIS A 185 1.47 -5.87 14.96
C HIS A 185 1.08 -4.82 15.99
N ILE A 186 0.52 -3.66 15.59
CA ILE A 186 0.00 -2.67 16.55
C ILE A 186 -1.16 -3.27 17.37
N CYS A 187 -2.10 -3.95 16.73
CA CYS A 187 -3.24 -4.55 17.43
C CYS A 187 -2.79 -5.64 18.42
N ILE A 188 -1.76 -6.40 18.07
CA ILE A 188 -1.27 -7.51 18.87
C ILE A 188 -0.35 -7.05 20.00
N ASP A 189 0.62 -6.19 19.68
CA ASP A 189 1.68 -5.82 20.60
C ASP A 189 1.33 -4.56 21.40
N LEU A 190 0.68 -3.56 20.77
CA LEU A 190 0.40 -2.26 21.38
C LEU A 190 -0.91 -2.23 22.17
N LEU A 191 -1.98 -2.88 21.70
CA LEU A 191 -3.27 -2.85 22.42
C LEU A 191 -3.17 -3.39 23.85
N PRO A 192 -2.50 -4.54 24.11
CA PRO A 192 -2.37 -5.06 25.47
C PRO A 192 -1.63 -4.09 26.38
N LEU A 193 -0.61 -3.37 25.89
CA LEU A 193 0.14 -2.38 26.68
C LEU A 193 -0.71 -1.18 27.13
N THR A 194 -1.70 -0.80 26.32
CA THR A 194 -2.56 0.37 26.62
C THR A 194 -3.73 0.02 27.55
N TRP A 195 -4.23 -1.21 27.47
CA TRP A 195 -5.47 -1.61 28.14
C TRP A 195 -5.29 -2.62 29.27
N SER A 196 -4.22 -3.43 29.23
CA SER A 196 -4.05 -4.58 30.10
C SER A 196 -2.72 -4.52 30.84
N THR A 197 -2.74 -4.85 32.13
CA THR A 197 -1.52 -4.95 32.95
C THR A 197 -0.73 -6.25 32.68
N HIS A 198 -1.24 -7.11 31.79
CA HIS A 198 -0.62 -8.39 31.46
C HIS A 198 0.33 -8.27 30.26
N PRO A 199 1.51 -8.91 30.30
CA PRO A 199 2.45 -8.90 29.19
C PRO A 199 1.82 -9.55 27.93
N PRO A 200 2.00 -8.97 26.74
CA PRO A 200 1.48 -9.53 25.49
C PRO A 200 2.07 -10.91 25.18
N TYR A 201 1.33 -11.71 24.41
CA TYR A 201 1.67 -13.11 24.12
C TYR A 201 2.97 -13.28 23.33
N THR A 202 3.35 -12.28 22.53
CA THR A 202 4.59 -12.26 21.71
C THR A 202 5.83 -11.91 22.55
N LEU A 203 5.66 -11.55 23.83
CA LEU A 203 6.70 -10.97 24.67
C LEU A 203 7.62 -12.01 25.33
N THR A 204 7.89 -13.14 24.68
CA THR A 204 8.94 -14.06 25.13
C THR A 204 10.30 -13.35 25.18
N ASN A 205 10.55 -12.46 24.21
CA ASN A 205 11.71 -11.59 24.16
C ASN A 205 11.29 -10.16 23.75
N PRO A 206 11.12 -9.21 24.70
CA PRO A 206 10.57 -7.89 24.41
C PRO A 206 11.40 -7.13 23.38
N TRP A 207 12.73 -7.21 23.46
CA TRP A 207 13.62 -6.54 22.51
C TRP A 207 13.43 -7.03 21.06
N LEU A 208 13.16 -8.33 20.87
CA LEU A 208 12.96 -8.91 19.54
C LEU A 208 11.62 -8.46 18.93
N THR A 209 10.59 -8.30 19.75
CA THR A 209 9.27 -7.80 19.32
C THR A 209 9.33 -6.32 18.93
N TRP A 210 9.98 -5.47 19.75
CA TRP A 210 10.12 -4.04 19.45
C TRP A 210 10.99 -3.76 18.23
N THR A 211 12.07 -4.50 18.05
CA THR A 211 12.91 -4.38 16.84
C THR A 211 12.13 -4.78 15.60
N ARG A 212 11.39 -5.89 15.65
CA ARG A 212 10.51 -6.32 14.56
C ARG A 212 9.44 -5.29 14.24
N LEU A 213 8.72 -4.77 15.24
CA LEU A 213 7.70 -3.73 15.05
C LEU A 213 8.30 -2.47 14.42
N SER A 214 9.47 -2.05 14.88
CA SER A 214 10.18 -0.87 14.35
C SER A 214 10.57 -1.08 12.89
N ILE A 215 11.12 -2.24 12.53
CA ILE A 215 11.49 -2.56 11.16
C ILE A 215 10.25 -2.59 10.27
N VAL A 216 9.17 -3.28 10.68
CA VAL A 216 7.92 -3.31 9.90
C VAL A 216 7.36 -1.90 9.72
N GLY A 217 7.34 -1.07 10.77
CA GLY A 217 6.83 0.30 10.70
C GLY A 217 7.61 1.18 9.73
N VAL A 218 8.94 1.17 9.81
CA VAL A 218 9.79 1.93 8.88
C VAL A 218 9.58 1.47 7.45
N VAL A 219 9.55 0.16 7.20
CA VAL A 219 9.39 -0.41 5.85
C VAL A 219 7.98 -0.16 5.32
N ALA A 220 6.95 -0.23 6.15
CA ALA A 220 5.57 -0.07 5.73
C ALA A 220 5.18 1.40 5.47
N LEU A 221 5.80 2.36 6.17
CA LEU A 221 5.46 3.79 6.05
C LEU A 221 6.47 4.57 5.20
N VAL A 222 7.77 4.44 5.50
CA VAL A 222 8.81 5.27 4.89
C VAL A 222 9.02 4.86 3.44
N ILE A 223 9.05 3.56 3.14
CA ILE A 223 9.33 3.09 1.79
C ILE A 223 8.23 3.48 0.80
N PRO A 224 6.93 3.21 1.05
CA PRO A 224 5.88 3.67 0.14
C PRO A 224 5.80 5.20 0.06
N GLY A 225 6.05 5.90 1.18
CA GLY A 225 6.06 7.36 1.24
C GLY A 225 7.16 7.99 0.39
N CYS A 226 8.36 7.40 0.39
CA CYS A 226 9.53 7.92 -0.32
C CYS A 226 9.66 7.38 -1.75
N THR A 227 8.90 6.35 -2.14
CA THR A 227 8.99 5.80 -3.50
C THR A 227 8.50 6.83 -4.52
N PRO A 228 9.32 7.23 -5.51
CA PRO A 228 8.88 8.13 -6.57
C PRO A 228 7.82 7.46 -7.42
N ARG A 229 6.79 8.22 -7.82
CA ARG A 229 5.70 7.67 -8.64
C ARG A 229 6.14 7.59 -10.09
N PRO A 230 5.92 6.45 -10.78
CA PRO A 230 6.20 6.37 -12.21
C PRO A 230 5.23 7.31 -12.94
N TYR A 231 5.78 8.16 -13.80
CA TYR A 231 4.98 9.01 -14.66
C TYR A 231 4.21 8.15 -15.67
N LEU A 232 2.88 8.25 -15.63
CA LEU A 232 2.02 7.62 -16.61
C LEU A 232 1.41 8.75 -17.46
N PRO A 233 1.88 8.95 -18.72
CA PRO A 233 1.35 10.01 -19.57
C PRO A 233 -0.14 9.75 -19.81
N THR A 234 -0.96 10.75 -19.55
CA THR A 234 -2.41 10.65 -19.77
C THR A 234 -2.74 10.72 -21.26
N ASN A 235 -1.95 11.48 -22.04
CA ASN A 235 -2.06 11.61 -23.48
C ASN A 235 -0.72 11.25 -24.14
N LEU A 236 -0.73 10.29 -25.07
CA LEU A 236 0.48 9.80 -25.77
C LEU A 236 1.00 10.77 -26.84
N ASN A 237 0.20 11.78 -27.22
CA ASN A 237 0.51 12.70 -28.32
C ASN A 237 1.31 13.94 -27.88
N HIS A 238 1.58 14.11 -26.58
CA HIS A 238 2.22 15.31 -26.03
C HIS A 238 3.61 15.00 -25.46
N THR A 239 4.61 15.76 -25.89
CA THR A 239 6.05 15.54 -25.61
C THR A 239 6.62 16.48 -24.55
N ASP A 240 5.77 17.23 -23.83
CA ASP A 240 6.20 18.13 -22.77
C ASP A 240 6.91 17.36 -21.64
N PRO A 241 7.92 17.95 -20.97
CA PRO A 241 8.54 17.33 -19.81
C PRO A 241 7.51 17.12 -18.70
N PRO A 242 7.56 16.01 -17.94
CA PRO A 242 6.57 15.72 -16.91
C PRO A 242 6.63 16.76 -15.79
N ASN A 243 5.47 17.16 -15.27
CA ASN A 243 5.44 18.06 -14.12
C ASN A 243 6.07 17.35 -12.89
N PRO A 244 6.95 18.01 -12.11
CA PRO A 244 7.53 17.45 -10.89
C PRO A 244 6.48 16.90 -9.92
N GLU A 245 5.27 17.44 -9.86
CA GLU A 245 4.21 16.92 -8.98
C GLU A 245 3.73 15.51 -9.38
N GLN A 246 3.77 15.18 -10.68
CA GLN A 246 3.35 13.90 -11.22
C GLN A 246 4.39 12.79 -10.95
N THR A 247 5.65 13.17 -10.73
CA THR A 247 6.76 12.24 -10.42
C THR A 247 7.14 12.23 -8.94
N ALA A 248 6.65 13.21 -8.16
CA ALA A 248 6.90 13.31 -6.73
C ALA A 248 6.45 12.05 -5.97
N SER A 249 7.23 11.67 -4.96
CA SER A 249 6.84 10.64 -4.00
C SER A 249 5.62 11.10 -3.18
N LEU A 250 4.91 10.16 -2.56
CA LEU A 250 3.70 10.49 -1.79
C LEU A 250 4.02 11.47 -0.64
N LEU A 251 5.15 11.27 0.04
CA LEU A 251 5.60 12.14 1.12
C LEU A 251 5.94 13.54 0.60
N SER A 252 6.65 13.61 -0.53
CA SER A 252 6.98 14.89 -1.18
C SER A 252 5.73 15.63 -1.66
N LEU A 253 4.70 14.91 -2.12
CA LEU A 253 3.43 15.49 -2.52
C LEU A 253 2.66 16.08 -1.33
N ILE A 254 2.54 15.32 -0.23
CA ILE A 254 1.82 15.75 0.98
C ILE A 254 2.52 16.94 1.65
N SER A 255 3.85 16.92 1.69
CA SER A 255 4.66 18.00 2.28
C SER A 255 4.98 19.15 1.31
N TYR A 256 4.52 19.07 0.06
CA TYR A 256 4.85 20.01 -1.02
C TYR A 256 6.35 20.21 -1.29
N GLN A 257 7.19 19.27 -0.87
CA GLN A 257 8.65 19.37 -0.97
C GLN A 257 9.15 19.44 -2.43
N PHE A 258 8.36 19.00 -3.40
CA PHE A 258 8.68 19.15 -4.82
C PHE A 258 8.78 20.62 -5.27
N LEU A 259 8.10 21.54 -4.57
CA LEU A 259 8.15 22.97 -4.85
C LEU A 259 9.40 23.65 -4.29
N ASP A 260 10.14 23.04 -3.36
CA ASP A 260 11.30 23.66 -2.71
C ASP A 260 12.34 24.17 -3.73
N SER A 261 12.59 23.37 -4.77
CA SER A 261 13.51 23.74 -5.84
C SER A 261 13.06 24.99 -6.60
N LEU A 262 11.75 25.17 -6.79
CA LEU A 262 11.15 26.32 -7.44
C LEU A 262 11.15 27.53 -6.51
N ILE A 263 10.78 27.35 -5.24
CA ILE A 263 10.79 28.39 -4.21
C ILE A 263 12.20 28.96 -4.06
N TRP A 264 13.23 28.12 -4.05
CA TRP A 264 14.61 28.56 -3.90
C TRP A 264 15.12 29.30 -5.15
N LYS A 265 14.72 28.87 -6.35
CA LYS A 265 14.98 29.62 -7.60
C LYS A 265 14.30 30.99 -7.57
N ALA A 266 13.02 31.04 -7.21
CA ALA A 266 12.26 32.28 -7.10
C ALA A 266 12.84 33.23 -6.03
N TYR A 267 13.35 32.69 -4.93
CA TYR A 267 14.02 33.46 -3.88
C TYR A 267 15.32 34.11 -4.37
N ARG A 268 16.08 33.42 -5.24
CA ARG A 268 17.36 33.92 -5.77
C ARG A 268 17.19 34.86 -6.97
N ALA A 269 16.17 34.64 -7.79
CA ALA A 269 15.93 35.42 -9.00
C ALA A 269 15.17 36.72 -8.70
N ARG A 270 15.56 37.84 -9.32
CA ARG A 270 14.83 39.11 -9.19
C ARG A 270 13.44 39.06 -9.83
N LYS A 271 13.30 38.24 -10.89
CA LYS A 271 12.05 37.88 -11.56
C LYS A 271 12.24 36.48 -12.14
N LEU A 272 11.29 35.58 -11.88
CA LEU A 272 11.31 34.23 -12.43
C LEU A 272 10.73 34.27 -13.86
N PRO A 273 11.49 33.88 -14.90
CA PRO A 273 10.98 33.84 -16.26
C PRO A 273 9.93 32.73 -16.41
N TYR A 274 9.01 32.90 -17.38
CA TYR A 274 7.92 31.95 -17.60
C TYR A 274 8.42 30.55 -17.96
N ASP A 275 9.51 30.46 -18.72
CA ASP A 275 10.09 29.19 -19.18
C ASP A 275 10.72 28.35 -18.05
N GLU A 276 10.94 28.95 -16.87
CA GLU A 276 11.42 28.23 -15.68
C GLU A 276 10.31 27.64 -14.82
N LEU A 277 9.05 28.00 -15.09
CA LEU A 277 7.91 27.42 -14.39
C LEU A 277 7.68 25.98 -14.87
N PRO A 278 7.32 25.06 -13.96
CA PRO A 278 6.96 23.72 -14.36
C PRO A 278 5.73 23.75 -15.28
N PRO A 279 5.67 22.88 -16.30
CA PRO A 279 4.51 22.81 -17.18
C PRO A 279 3.27 22.34 -16.41
N LEU A 280 2.08 22.73 -16.90
CA LEU A 280 0.82 22.30 -16.29
C LEU A 280 0.71 20.77 -16.36
N ALA A 281 0.30 20.15 -15.24
CA ALA A 281 0.12 18.70 -15.19
C ALA A 281 -0.97 18.22 -16.14
N ASP A 282 -0.80 17.00 -16.65
CA ASP A 282 -1.65 16.47 -17.72
C ASP A 282 -3.12 16.38 -17.32
N TYR A 283 -3.41 16.08 -16.05
CA TYR A 283 -4.77 15.92 -15.56
C TYR A 283 -5.52 17.25 -15.39
N ASP A 284 -4.81 18.37 -15.34
CA ASP A 284 -5.39 19.72 -15.22
C ASP A 284 -5.49 20.43 -16.57
N ARG A 285 -5.03 19.80 -17.66
CA ARG A 285 -5.13 20.39 -18.99
C ARG A 285 -6.57 20.48 -19.46
N ALA A 286 -6.89 21.59 -20.12
CA ALA A 286 -8.23 21.85 -20.64
C ALA A 286 -8.70 20.79 -21.65
N GLU A 287 -7.80 20.26 -22.49
CA GLU A 287 -8.11 19.19 -23.45
C GLU A 287 -8.60 17.92 -22.76
N TYR A 288 -7.85 17.45 -21.75
CA TYR A 288 -8.18 16.27 -20.98
C TYR A 288 -9.46 16.47 -20.15
N LEU A 289 -9.58 17.61 -19.48
CA LEU A 289 -10.78 17.95 -18.71
C LEU A 289 -12.01 18.02 -19.61
N LYS A 290 -11.89 18.59 -20.81
CA LYS A 290 -12.97 18.65 -21.80
C LYS A 290 -13.40 17.25 -22.21
N GLU A 291 -12.46 16.39 -22.59
CA GLU A 291 -12.74 15.02 -23.00
C GLU A 291 -13.42 14.21 -21.87
N ARG A 292 -12.89 14.30 -20.64
CA ARG A 292 -13.44 13.60 -19.47
C ARG A 292 -14.81 14.11 -19.04
N SER A 293 -15.06 15.41 -19.15
CA SER A 293 -16.24 16.06 -18.53
C SER A 293 -17.39 16.32 -19.51
N PHE A 294 -17.11 16.58 -20.79
CA PHE A 294 -18.15 17.05 -21.73
C PHE A 294 -19.19 15.96 -22.02
N ASP A 295 -18.82 14.69 -22.02
CA ASP A 295 -19.78 13.59 -22.20
C ASP A 295 -20.84 13.54 -21.08
N GLN A 296 -20.53 14.12 -19.92
CA GLN A 296 -21.42 14.17 -18.76
C GLN A 296 -21.96 15.57 -18.42
N LEU A 297 -21.42 16.63 -19.04
CA LEU A 297 -21.80 18.03 -18.80
C LEU A 297 -22.49 18.70 -20.01
N ASP A 298 -22.23 18.24 -21.23
CA ASP A 298 -22.80 18.82 -22.45
C ASP A 298 -24.25 18.32 -22.68
N PRO A 299 -25.27 19.20 -22.63
CA PRO A 299 -26.65 18.82 -22.89
C PRO A 299 -26.87 18.20 -24.27
N LEU A 300 -26.01 18.51 -25.25
CA LEU A 300 -26.10 17.99 -26.61
C LEU A 300 -25.56 16.55 -26.74
N ARG A 301 -24.65 16.16 -25.86
CA ARG A 301 -24.04 14.81 -25.82
C ARG A 301 -24.72 13.88 -24.83
N MET A 302 -25.42 14.43 -23.84
CA MET A 302 -26.08 13.63 -22.80
C MET A 302 -27.27 12.82 -23.32
N LYS A 303 -27.29 11.52 -22.99
CA LYS A 303 -28.43 10.62 -23.26
C LYS A 303 -29.64 10.85 -22.34
N LYS A 304 -29.46 11.53 -21.21
CA LYS A 304 -30.51 11.77 -20.19
C LYS A 304 -30.42 13.21 -19.69
N LYS A 305 -31.57 13.88 -19.58
CA LYS A 305 -31.65 15.21 -18.97
C LYS A 305 -31.38 15.10 -17.47
N ARG A 306 -30.27 15.67 -17.00
CA ARG A 306 -29.94 15.80 -15.57
C ARG A 306 -29.48 17.23 -15.31
N HIS A 307 -29.73 17.76 -14.11
CA HIS A 307 -29.22 19.07 -13.73
C HIS A 307 -27.68 19.09 -13.76
N LEU A 308 -27.10 20.18 -14.25
CA LEU A 308 -25.66 20.39 -14.39
C LEU A 308 -24.89 20.11 -13.09
N PHE A 309 -25.48 20.50 -11.95
CA PHE A 309 -24.92 20.25 -10.62
C PHE A 309 -24.56 18.78 -10.38
N TRP A 310 -25.45 17.85 -10.74
CA TRP A 310 -25.21 16.43 -10.56
C TRP A 310 -24.19 15.86 -11.54
N GLY A 311 -24.10 16.44 -12.75
CA GLY A 311 -23.04 16.11 -13.70
C GLY A 311 -21.68 16.51 -13.13
N LEU A 312 -21.57 17.73 -12.60
CA LEU A 312 -20.33 18.23 -12.02
C LEU A 312 -19.90 17.42 -10.79
N MET A 313 -20.84 17.10 -9.90
CA MET A 313 -20.60 16.26 -8.74
C MET A 313 -20.12 14.85 -9.15
N HIS A 314 -20.62 14.31 -10.25
CA HIS A 314 -20.23 13.00 -10.73
C HIS A 314 -18.83 13.00 -11.38
N VAL A 315 -18.51 14.01 -12.19
CA VAL A 315 -17.20 14.17 -12.85
C VAL A 315 -16.08 14.36 -11.82
N PHE A 316 -16.28 15.23 -10.83
CA PHE A 316 -15.29 15.61 -9.81
C PHE A 316 -15.47 14.88 -8.47
N ARG A 317 -16.13 13.72 -8.47
CA ARG A 317 -16.43 12.98 -7.24
C ARG A 317 -15.20 12.66 -6.40
N LYS A 318 -14.06 12.31 -7.03
CA LYS A 318 -12.86 11.89 -6.31
C LYS A 318 -12.26 13.06 -5.54
N GLU A 319 -12.22 14.20 -6.19
CA GLU A 319 -11.71 15.48 -5.71
C GLU A 319 -12.56 15.96 -4.53
N TYR A 320 -13.90 15.86 -4.63
CA TYR A 320 -14.81 16.14 -3.52
C TYR A 320 -14.61 15.20 -2.32
N TYR A 321 -14.46 13.89 -2.54
CA TYR A 321 -14.20 12.94 -1.45
C TYR A 321 -12.89 13.26 -0.71
N ILE A 322 -11.83 13.60 -1.45
CA ILE A 322 -10.53 13.95 -0.87
C ILE A 322 -10.64 15.24 -0.04
N MET A 323 -11.29 16.28 -0.57
CA MET A 323 -11.52 17.53 0.17
C MET A 323 -12.36 17.29 1.44
N ALA A 324 -13.43 16.51 1.34
CA ALA A 324 -14.27 16.17 2.50
C ALA A 324 -13.47 15.45 3.59
N ALA A 325 -12.65 14.46 3.21
CA ALA A 325 -11.79 13.74 4.15
C ALA A 325 -10.81 14.69 4.86
N MET A 326 -10.14 15.58 4.13
CA MET A 326 -9.21 16.55 4.72
C MET A 326 -9.89 17.53 5.69
N ILE A 327 -11.12 17.95 5.39
CA ILE A 327 -11.88 18.82 6.30
C ILE A 327 -12.24 18.05 7.57
N THR A 328 -12.66 16.79 7.46
CA THR A 328 -13.02 15.99 8.63
C THR A 328 -11.83 15.74 9.56
N THR A 329 -10.63 15.48 9.02
CA THR A 329 -9.42 15.31 9.86
C THR A 329 -9.08 16.60 10.57
N LYS A 330 -9.12 17.75 9.88
CA LYS A 330 -8.85 19.06 10.48
C LYS A 330 -9.85 19.41 11.60
N VAL A 331 -11.13 19.10 11.39
CA VAL A 331 -12.16 19.32 12.40
C VAL A 331 -11.95 18.39 13.59
N TRP A 332 -11.58 17.13 13.36
CA TRP A 332 -11.31 16.19 14.42
C TRP A 332 -10.13 16.63 15.30
N ASP A 333 -9.06 17.13 14.69
CA ASP A 333 -7.89 17.70 15.40
C ASP A 333 -8.27 18.94 16.23
N PHE A 334 -9.30 19.69 15.86
CA PHE A 334 -9.76 20.83 16.65
C PHE A 334 -10.53 20.41 17.91
N PHE A 335 -11.14 19.22 17.91
CA PHE A 335 -11.95 18.72 19.01
C PHE A 335 -11.15 17.97 20.08
N TYR A 336 -9.87 17.65 19.84
CA TYR A 336 -9.01 16.89 20.73
C TYR A 336 -7.79 17.71 21.16
#